data_AF-A0A0F9F626-F1
#
_entry.id   AF-A0A0F9F626-F1
#
_cell.length_a   1.000
_cell.length_b   1.000
_cell.length_c   1.000
_cell.angle_alpha   90.00
_cell.angle_beta   90.00
_cell.angle_gamma   90.00
#
_symmetry.space_group_name_H-M   'P 1'
#
loop_
_entity.id
_entity.type
_entity.pdbx_description
1 polymer ?
#
loop_
_entity_poly.entity_id
_entity_poly.type
_entity_poly.pdbx_seq_one_letter_code
_entity_poly.pdbx_strand_id
1 'polypeptide(L)'
;ESYTDKHGRVHRQWLDTEDVLAVPYDVPIPGYKNDIVNTLRLWKSEATDEFDLGEFNAGSYSEAVAHKNLAEQITMVLYPNDSSENGKELRLRQQYFLSSASLQDIVAVWVSRHGEDFSEFAEFHVFQLNDTHPSIAVAELMRLLIDDYDLDWDAAWQITTTTMAYTNHTLLPEALEKWSVSLFARLLPRILEIIYEINARFLAQVALAWPGDVAKQQALSLIEEGQDPQVRMAYLAIVGSFSVNGVAALHTELLKEGLFKTFYELWPEKFNNKTNGVTPRRWIAHCNPKLTQLIGVNYVVITMMLNFTSNGNRLSLKINSV
;
A
#
# COMPACT_ATOMS: atom_id res chain seq x y z
N GLU A 1 -1.85 -24.76 5.93
CA GLU A 1 -2.01 -25.69 7.07
C GLU A 1 -1.87 -24.97 8.40
N SER A 2 -2.33 -25.60 9.50
CA SER A 2 -2.11 -25.10 10.87
C SER A 2 -1.45 -26.16 11.73
N TYR A 3 -0.40 -25.81 12.47
CA TYR A 3 0.27 -26.71 13.40
C TYR A 3 0.49 -26.02 14.74
N THR A 4 0.75 -26.79 15.79
CA THR A 4 1.05 -26.26 17.13
C THR A 4 2.46 -26.65 17.51
N ASP A 5 3.26 -25.67 17.93
CA ASP A 5 4.63 -25.94 18.35
C ASP A 5 4.70 -26.57 19.75
N LYS A 6 5.92 -26.90 20.18
CA LYS A 6 6.21 -27.45 21.52
C LYS A 6 5.86 -26.51 22.69
N HIS A 7 5.60 -25.23 22.41
CA HIS A 7 5.23 -24.21 23.38
C HIS A 7 3.71 -23.94 23.40
N GLY A 8 2.93 -24.64 22.56
CA GLY A 8 1.48 -24.50 22.49
C GLY A 8 1.02 -23.36 21.57
N ARG A 9 1.93 -22.73 20.82
CA ARG A 9 1.60 -21.67 19.88
C ARG A 9 1.09 -22.26 18.57
N VAL A 10 -0.01 -21.71 18.06
CA VAL A 10 -0.57 -22.10 16.77
C VAL A 10 0.13 -21.30 15.68
N HIS A 11 0.67 -22.04 14.72
CA HIS A 11 1.35 -21.53 13.54
C HIS A 11 0.51 -21.80 12.30
N ARG A 12 0.64 -20.91 11.30
CA ARG A 12 -0.02 -21.04 10.00
C ARG A 12 1.05 -21.07 8.93
N GLN A 13 0.93 -22.02 8.02
CA GLN A 13 1.83 -22.12 6.86
C GLN A 13 0.99 -22.05 5.59
N TRP A 14 1.37 -21.16 4.68
CA TRP A 14 0.79 -21.09 3.35
C TRP A 14 1.60 -21.99 2.42
N LEU A 15 0.98 -23.09 2.01
CA LEU A 15 1.56 -24.14 1.18
C LEU A 15 0.85 -24.21 -0.18
N ASP A 16 1.42 -24.99 -1.10
CA ASP A 16 0.87 -25.27 -2.44
C ASP A 16 0.64 -23.98 -3.26
N THR A 17 1.65 -23.11 -3.27
CA THR A 17 1.61 -21.80 -3.94
C THR A 17 2.12 -21.86 -5.38
N GLU A 18 1.62 -20.95 -6.23
CA GLU A 18 2.23 -20.63 -7.52
C GLU A 18 3.28 -19.55 -7.31
N ASP A 19 4.55 -19.94 -7.25
CA ASP A 19 5.64 -19.00 -6.96
C ASP A 19 6.10 -18.26 -8.22
N VAL A 20 6.36 -16.96 -8.05
CA VAL A 20 6.92 -16.09 -9.08
C VAL A 20 8.12 -15.32 -8.52
N LEU A 21 9.13 -15.09 -9.34
CA LEU A 21 10.31 -14.32 -8.96
C LEU A 21 10.07 -12.82 -9.19
N ALA A 22 10.37 -12.01 -8.18
CA ALA A 22 10.39 -10.56 -8.29
C ALA A 22 11.82 -10.05 -8.48
N VAL A 23 12.16 -9.65 -9.70
CA VAL A 23 13.50 -9.15 -10.05
C VAL A 23 13.54 -7.63 -9.91
N PRO A 24 14.42 -7.06 -9.07
CA PRO A 24 14.50 -5.61 -8.86
C PRO A 24 15.26 -4.90 -9.98
N TYR A 25 14.73 -3.75 -10.39
CA TYR A 25 15.36 -2.80 -11.31
C TYR A 25 15.41 -1.42 -10.67
N ASP A 26 16.62 -0.96 -10.33
CA ASP A 26 16.82 0.33 -9.68
C ASP A 26 17.00 1.46 -10.70
N VAL A 27 16.19 2.50 -10.56
CA VAL A 27 16.27 3.73 -11.34
C VAL A 27 16.74 4.86 -10.40
N PRO A 28 17.92 5.48 -10.66
CA PRO A 28 18.40 6.58 -9.83
C PRO A 28 17.55 7.84 -10.03
N ILE A 29 17.13 8.46 -8.93
CA ILE A 29 16.33 9.69 -8.87
C ILE A 29 17.18 10.80 -8.25
N PRO A 30 17.91 11.60 -9.06
CA PRO A 30 18.81 12.63 -8.55
C PRO A 30 18.04 13.86 -8.03
N GLY A 31 18.48 14.35 -6.87
CA GLY A 31 18.05 15.62 -6.30
C GLY A 31 18.65 16.84 -7.02
N TYR A 32 18.02 18.00 -6.88
CA TYR A 32 18.52 19.23 -7.48
C TYR A 32 19.58 19.86 -6.57
N LYS A 33 20.84 19.84 -7.00
CA LYS A 33 21.99 20.53 -6.37
C LYS A 33 22.18 20.21 -4.87
N ASN A 34 22.03 18.95 -4.49
CA ASN A 34 22.19 18.53 -3.10
C ASN A 34 23.02 17.25 -2.94
N ASP A 35 23.66 16.77 -4.01
CA ASP A 35 24.48 15.54 -4.03
C ASP A 35 23.77 14.27 -3.51
N ILE A 36 22.44 14.30 -3.45
CA ILE A 36 21.61 13.16 -3.03
C ILE A 36 20.98 12.51 -4.25
N VAL A 37 21.09 11.19 -4.34
CA VAL A 37 20.42 10.36 -5.34
C VAL A 37 19.60 9.31 -4.59
N ASN A 38 18.27 9.37 -4.74
CA ASN A 38 17.36 8.37 -4.22
C ASN A 38 17.17 7.24 -5.26
N THR A 39 16.48 6.18 -4.87
CA THR A 39 16.20 5.03 -5.73
C THR A 39 14.70 4.88 -5.96
N LEU A 40 14.29 4.72 -7.21
CA LEU A 40 13.01 4.14 -7.58
C LEU A 40 13.26 2.69 -7.98
N ARG A 41 12.83 1.75 -7.13
CA ARG A 41 12.90 0.31 -7.42
C ARG A 41 11.64 -0.13 -8.14
N LEU A 42 11.81 -0.81 -9.27
CA LEU A 42 10.75 -1.44 -10.06
C LEU A 42 10.91 -2.96 -9.98
N TRP A 43 9.81 -3.69 -10.06
CA TRP A 43 9.82 -5.15 -10.01
C TRP A 43 9.42 -5.70 -11.38
N LYS A 44 10.19 -6.67 -11.89
CA LYS A 44 9.83 -7.50 -13.03
C LYS A 44 9.44 -8.88 -12.50
N SER A 45 8.30 -9.39 -12.96
CA SER A 45 7.86 -10.75 -12.64
C SER A 45 8.51 -11.71 -13.63
N GLU A 46 9.18 -12.74 -13.11
CA GLU A 46 9.76 -13.83 -13.88
C GLU A 46 9.27 -15.17 -13.31
N ALA A 47 9.19 -16.20 -14.15
CA ALA A 47 8.94 -17.55 -13.66
C ALA A 47 10.14 -18.03 -12.83
N THR A 48 9.89 -18.87 -11.83
CA THR A 48 10.96 -19.59 -11.15
C THR A 48 11.72 -20.44 -12.17
N ASP A 49 13.05 -20.52 -12.06
CA ASP A 49 13.93 -21.28 -12.96
C ASP A 49 13.75 -22.81 -12.83
N GLU A 50 12.67 -23.28 -12.20
CA GLU A 50 12.22 -24.66 -12.31
C GLU A 50 11.68 -24.89 -13.72
N PHE A 51 12.61 -24.98 -14.67
CA PHE A 51 12.39 -25.78 -15.86
C PHE A 51 12.11 -27.20 -15.35
N ASP A 52 10.84 -27.56 -15.23
CA ASP A 52 10.44 -28.90 -14.84
C ASP A 52 10.90 -29.87 -15.94
N LEU A 53 12.12 -30.39 -15.78
CA LEU A 53 12.70 -31.41 -16.62
C LEU A 53 11.80 -32.65 -16.65
N GLY A 54 11.01 -32.90 -15.60
CA GLY A 54 10.00 -33.95 -15.56
C GLY A 54 8.87 -33.72 -16.55
N GLU A 55 8.20 -32.56 -16.52
CA GLU A 55 7.16 -32.20 -17.50
C GLU A 55 7.71 -32.07 -18.92
N PHE A 56 8.92 -31.51 -19.06
CA PHE A 56 9.60 -31.40 -20.33
C PHE A 56 9.93 -32.77 -20.93
N ASN A 57 10.45 -33.71 -20.13
CA ASN A 57 10.73 -35.07 -20.57
C ASN A 57 9.45 -35.92 -20.75
N ALA A 58 8.35 -35.54 -20.10
CA ALA A 58 7.04 -36.18 -20.27
C ALA A 58 6.26 -35.71 -21.52
N GLY A 59 6.77 -34.69 -22.23
CA GLY A 59 6.17 -34.17 -23.46
C GLY A 59 5.17 -33.03 -23.27
N SER A 60 5.03 -32.48 -22.06
CA SER A 60 4.14 -31.36 -21.71
C SER A 60 4.75 -29.98 -21.99
N TYR A 61 5.35 -29.80 -23.17
CA TYR A 61 6.01 -28.53 -23.56
C TYR A 61 5.10 -27.28 -23.46
N SER A 62 3.80 -27.46 -23.69
CA SER A 62 2.82 -26.37 -23.65
C SER A 62 2.55 -25.84 -22.25
N GLU A 63 2.63 -26.69 -21.22
CA GLU A 63 2.31 -26.34 -19.83
C GLU A 63 3.45 -25.50 -19.22
N ALA A 64 4.69 -25.95 -19.38
CA ALA A 64 5.87 -25.18 -18.96
C ALA A 64 5.94 -23.77 -19.58
N VAL A 65 5.58 -23.63 -20.87
CA VAL A 65 5.50 -22.32 -21.54
C VAL A 65 4.32 -21.49 -21.02
N ALA A 66 3.20 -22.12 -20.66
CA ALA A 66 2.04 -21.43 -20.11
C ALA A 66 2.33 -20.84 -18.72
N HIS A 67 2.97 -21.60 -17.83
CA HIS A 67 3.40 -21.10 -16.51
C HIS A 67 4.32 -19.88 -16.63
N LYS A 68 5.29 -19.95 -17.55
CA LYS A 68 6.16 -18.82 -17.84
C LYS A 68 5.39 -17.58 -18.30
N ASN A 69 4.46 -17.75 -19.24
CA ASN A 69 3.65 -16.65 -19.74
C ASN A 69 2.77 -16.04 -18.65
N LEU A 70 2.18 -16.85 -17.77
CA LEU A 70 1.35 -16.38 -16.65
C LEU A 70 2.17 -15.55 -15.64
N ALA A 71 3.38 -16.00 -15.31
CA ALA A 71 4.28 -15.24 -14.43
C ALA A 71 4.65 -13.88 -15.05
N GLU A 72 5.05 -13.86 -16.32
CA GLU A 72 5.47 -12.63 -17.01
C GLU A 72 4.31 -11.64 -17.25
N GLN A 73 3.06 -12.12 -17.35
CA GLN A 73 1.85 -11.30 -17.52
C GLN A 73 1.66 -10.29 -16.39
N ILE A 74 2.09 -10.61 -15.16
CA ILE A 74 1.97 -9.72 -14.00
C ILE A 74 2.59 -8.36 -14.29
N THR A 75 3.76 -8.30 -14.93
CA THR A 75 4.45 -7.03 -15.20
C THR A 75 4.37 -6.57 -16.66
N MET A 76 3.49 -7.17 -17.46
CA MET A 76 3.44 -6.94 -18.91
C MET A 76 2.70 -5.65 -19.29
N VAL A 77 1.57 -5.34 -18.64
CA VAL A 77 0.73 -4.18 -18.97
C VAL A 77 0.22 -3.49 -17.71
N LEU A 78 0.11 -2.15 -17.77
CA LEU A 78 -0.45 -1.33 -16.70
C LEU A 78 -1.99 -1.28 -16.82
N TYR A 79 -2.70 -1.49 -15.70
CA TYR A 79 -4.17 -1.50 -15.61
C TYR A 79 -4.83 -2.40 -16.66
N PRO A 80 -4.66 -3.73 -16.56
CA PRO A 80 -5.40 -4.65 -17.43
C PRO A 80 -6.91 -4.44 -17.25
N ASN A 81 -7.67 -4.62 -18.33
CA ASN A 81 -9.13 -4.50 -18.29
C ASN A 81 -9.72 -5.52 -17.30
N ASP A 82 -10.35 -5.04 -16.24
CA ASP A 82 -10.89 -5.81 -15.11
C ASP A 82 -12.41 -6.02 -15.19
N SER A 83 -13.01 -5.76 -16.36
CA SER A 83 -14.42 -6.12 -16.60
C SER A 83 -14.68 -7.63 -16.59
N SER A 84 -13.65 -8.44 -16.82
CA SER A 84 -13.70 -9.91 -16.75
C SER A 84 -13.07 -10.42 -15.47
N GLU A 85 -13.48 -11.60 -15.03
CA GLU A 85 -12.90 -12.25 -13.83
C GLU A 85 -11.39 -12.50 -13.96
N ASN A 86 -10.91 -12.88 -15.15
CA ASN A 86 -9.47 -13.03 -15.40
C ASN A 86 -8.72 -11.70 -15.27
N GLY A 87 -9.35 -10.59 -15.68
CA GLY A 87 -8.79 -9.25 -15.53
C GLY A 87 -8.70 -8.80 -14.07
N LYS A 88 -9.74 -9.10 -13.28
CA LYS A 88 -9.74 -8.87 -11.82
C LYS A 88 -8.65 -9.67 -11.13
N GLU A 89 -8.52 -10.95 -11.47
CA GLU A 89 -7.46 -11.82 -10.96
C GLU A 89 -6.08 -11.26 -11.28
N LEU A 90 -5.81 -10.90 -12.54
CA LEU A 90 -4.52 -10.34 -12.92
C LEU A 90 -4.21 -9.04 -12.17
N ARG A 91 -5.20 -8.15 -12.01
CA ARG A 91 -5.06 -6.90 -11.26
C ARG A 91 -4.76 -7.15 -9.78
N LEU A 92 -5.41 -8.13 -9.14
CA LEU A 92 -5.11 -8.51 -7.75
C LEU A 92 -3.71 -9.14 -7.63
N ARG A 93 -3.31 -10.01 -8.57
CA ARG A 93 -1.94 -10.57 -8.65
C ARG A 93 -0.90 -9.46 -8.76
N GLN A 94 -1.14 -8.43 -9.59
CA GLN A 94 -0.26 -7.26 -9.71
C GLN A 94 -0.08 -6.48 -8.41
N GLN A 95 -1.18 -6.21 -7.70
CA GLN A 95 -1.15 -5.48 -6.43
C GLN A 95 -0.43 -6.25 -5.33
N TYR A 96 -0.73 -7.55 -5.22
CA TYR A 96 -0.08 -8.41 -4.26
C TYR A 96 1.41 -8.58 -4.57
N PHE A 97 1.77 -8.82 -5.84
CA PHE A 97 3.16 -8.92 -6.28
C PHE A 97 4.00 -7.69 -5.89
N LEU A 98 3.49 -6.48 -6.19
CA LEU A 98 4.16 -5.23 -5.79
C LEU A 98 4.34 -5.13 -4.27
N SER A 99 3.28 -5.41 -3.52
CA SER A 99 3.27 -5.25 -2.05
C SER A 99 4.20 -6.27 -1.39
N SER A 100 4.07 -7.55 -1.77
CA SER A 100 4.88 -8.67 -1.26
C SER A 100 6.36 -8.48 -1.56
N ALA A 101 6.73 -8.24 -2.83
CA ALA A 101 8.12 -8.07 -3.22
C ALA A 101 8.78 -6.88 -2.50
N SER A 102 8.08 -5.76 -2.41
CA SER A 102 8.61 -4.55 -1.77
C SER A 102 8.78 -4.71 -0.26
N LEU A 103 7.83 -5.35 0.42
CA LEU A 103 7.91 -5.59 1.86
C LEU A 103 8.99 -6.62 2.19
N GLN A 104 9.07 -7.73 1.45
CA GLN A 104 10.11 -8.74 1.64
C GLN A 104 11.51 -8.15 1.45
N ASP A 105 11.73 -7.31 0.44
CA ASP A 105 13.00 -6.63 0.23
C ASP A 105 13.38 -5.74 1.42
N ILE A 106 12.43 -4.93 1.93
CA ILE A 106 12.68 -4.03 3.07
C ILE A 106 12.92 -4.83 4.36
N VAL A 107 12.13 -5.87 4.61
CA VAL A 107 12.30 -6.73 5.79
C VAL A 107 13.62 -7.51 5.71
N ALA A 108 14.01 -8.03 4.55
CA ALA A 108 15.30 -8.70 4.37
C ALA A 108 16.47 -7.74 4.63
N VAL A 109 16.39 -6.49 4.16
CA VAL A 109 17.39 -5.46 4.47
C VAL A 109 17.44 -5.19 5.97
N TRP A 110 16.30 -5.09 6.65
CA TRP A 110 16.25 -4.94 8.10
C TRP A 110 16.95 -6.09 8.81
N VAL A 111 16.56 -7.33 8.52
CA VAL A 111 17.10 -8.54 9.15
C VAL A 111 18.60 -8.66 8.92
N SER A 112 19.09 -8.29 7.72
CA SER A 112 20.53 -8.29 7.43
C SER A 112 21.35 -7.32 8.29
N ARG A 113 20.73 -6.26 8.83
CA ARG A 113 21.39 -5.19 9.58
C ARG A 113 21.12 -5.23 11.09
N HIS A 114 19.93 -5.66 11.49
CA HIS A 114 19.42 -5.60 12.86
C HIS A 114 19.07 -6.99 13.43
N GLY A 115 19.10 -8.04 12.61
CA GLY A 115 18.61 -9.37 12.98
C GLY A 115 17.07 -9.42 13.00
N GLU A 116 16.52 -10.48 13.60
CA GLU A 116 15.06 -10.70 13.71
C GLU A 116 14.43 -9.92 14.87
N ASP A 117 15.09 -8.87 15.37
CA ASP A 117 14.52 -7.95 16.34
C ASP A 117 13.79 -6.82 15.61
N PHE A 118 12.46 -6.78 15.74
CA PHE A 118 11.60 -5.78 15.10
C PHE A 118 11.17 -4.67 16.06
N SER A 119 11.70 -4.59 17.29
CA SER A 119 11.25 -3.62 18.29
C SER A 119 11.39 -2.16 17.83
N GLU A 120 12.45 -1.88 17.06
CA GLU A 120 12.74 -0.55 16.51
C GLU A 120 12.29 -0.39 15.04
N PHE A 121 11.71 -1.42 14.42
CA PHE A 121 11.42 -1.43 12.97
C PHE A 121 10.59 -0.21 12.54
N ALA A 122 9.60 0.17 13.35
CA ALA A 122 8.71 1.28 13.07
C ALA A 122 9.36 2.67 13.19
N GLU A 123 10.51 2.78 13.87
CA GLU A 123 11.24 4.05 13.98
C GLU A 123 12.03 4.36 12.71
N PHE A 124 12.39 3.33 11.93
CA PHE A 124 13.20 3.45 10.72
C PHE A 124 12.37 3.41 9.42
N HIS A 125 11.10 3.00 9.48
CA HIS A 125 10.29 2.74 8.29
C HIS A 125 8.94 3.43 8.33
N VAL A 126 8.57 4.00 7.18
CA VAL A 126 7.20 4.47 6.90
C VAL A 126 6.84 4.05 5.47
N PHE A 127 5.72 3.36 5.31
CA PHE A 127 5.16 2.94 4.04
C PHE A 127 3.98 3.83 3.68
N GLN A 128 4.09 4.54 2.55
CA GLN A 128 3.00 5.36 2.04
C GLN A 128 2.19 4.57 0.99
N LEU A 129 0.94 4.27 1.34
CA LEU A 129 -0.05 3.68 0.45
C LEU A 129 -0.63 4.79 -0.44
N ASN A 130 -0.28 4.76 -1.72
CA ASN A 130 -0.75 5.71 -2.71
C ASN A 130 -2.03 5.19 -3.39
N ASP A 131 -3.17 5.71 -2.96
CA ASP A 131 -4.50 5.16 -3.24
C ASP A 131 -4.69 3.73 -2.68
N THR A 132 -5.76 3.04 -3.06
CA THR A 132 -6.09 1.72 -2.48
C THR A 132 -5.26 0.56 -3.04
N HIS A 133 -4.57 0.72 -4.17
CA HIS A 133 -3.89 -0.39 -4.85
C HIS A 133 -2.88 -1.15 -3.97
N PRO A 134 -2.04 -0.50 -3.15
CA PRO A 134 -1.13 -1.22 -2.26
C PRO A 134 -1.73 -1.51 -0.87
N SER A 135 -3.05 -1.36 -0.66
CA SER A 135 -3.65 -1.54 0.69
C SER A 135 -3.46 -2.95 1.24
N ILE A 136 -3.28 -3.93 0.36
CA ILE A 136 -2.98 -5.31 0.74
C ILE A 136 -1.65 -5.44 1.50
N ALA A 137 -0.74 -4.46 1.38
CA ALA A 137 0.50 -4.38 2.16
C ALA A 137 0.26 -4.39 3.68
N VAL A 138 -0.89 -3.90 4.15
CA VAL A 138 -1.27 -3.97 5.58
C VAL A 138 -1.33 -5.44 6.03
N ALA A 139 -2.04 -6.28 5.27
CA ALA A 139 -2.20 -7.69 5.61
C ALA A 139 -0.94 -8.52 5.28
N GLU A 140 -0.19 -8.14 4.25
CA GLU A 140 1.07 -8.83 3.92
C GLU A 140 2.17 -8.55 4.94
N LEU A 141 2.31 -7.32 5.44
CA LEU A 141 3.27 -7.05 6.51
C LEU A 141 2.94 -7.84 7.78
N MET A 142 1.65 -7.95 8.12
CA MET A 142 1.19 -8.83 9.20
C MET A 142 1.55 -10.29 8.95
N ARG A 143 1.36 -10.79 7.71
CA ARG A 143 1.70 -12.16 7.34
C ARG A 143 3.19 -12.42 7.53
N LEU A 144 4.05 -11.56 6.98
CA LEU A 144 5.51 -11.66 7.11
C LEU A 144 5.93 -11.71 8.58
N LEU A 145 5.48 -10.74 9.38
CA LEU A 145 5.88 -10.64 10.78
C LEU A 145 5.40 -11.83 11.62
N ILE A 146 4.18 -12.32 11.40
CA ILE A 146 3.61 -13.40 12.22
C ILE A 146 4.07 -14.77 11.74
N ASP A 147 3.99 -15.05 10.45
CA ASP A 147 4.18 -16.39 9.90
C ASP A 147 5.66 -16.68 9.61
N ASP A 148 6.44 -15.69 9.17
CA ASP A 148 7.84 -15.89 8.77
C ASP A 148 8.83 -15.52 9.89
N TYR A 149 8.45 -14.59 10.77
CA TYR A 149 9.31 -14.09 11.87
C TYR A 149 8.73 -14.35 13.27
N ASP A 150 7.65 -15.13 13.38
CA ASP A 150 7.09 -15.58 14.66
C ASP A 150 6.74 -14.43 15.64
N LEU A 151 6.32 -13.25 15.17
CA LEU A 151 5.80 -12.20 16.07
C LEU A 151 4.39 -12.51 16.56
N ASP A 152 4.10 -12.17 17.81
CA ASP A 152 2.73 -12.18 18.32
C ASP A 152 1.86 -11.16 17.57
N TRP A 153 0.58 -11.47 17.42
CA TRP A 153 -0.37 -10.63 16.67
C TRP A 153 -0.31 -9.16 17.08
N ASP A 154 -0.36 -8.88 18.39
CA ASP A 154 -0.44 -7.51 18.89
C ASP A 154 0.86 -6.73 18.61
N ALA A 155 2.02 -7.39 18.67
CA ALA A 155 3.31 -6.79 18.32
C ALA A 155 3.40 -6.49 16.82
N ALA A 156 3.04 -7.46 15.97
CA ALA A 156 2.99 -7.29 14.52
C ALA A 156 2.00 -6.19 14.10
N TRP A 157 0.84 -6.13 14.75
CA TRP A 157 -0.19 -5.13 14.47
C TRP A 157 0.25 -3.73 14.90
N GLN A 158 0.94 -3.60 16.02
CA GLN A 158 1.52 -2.33 16.46
C GLN A 158 2.56 -1.82 15.44
N ILE A 159 3.46 -2.68 14.95
CA ILE A 159 4.42 -2.32 13.90
C ILE A 159 3.70 -1.90 12.62
N THR A 160 2.74 -2.70 12.17
CA THR A 160 2.00 -2.44 10.93
C THR A 160 1.27 -1.11 10.99
N THR A 161 0.52 -0.87 12.06
CA THR A 161 -0.30 0.35 12.18
C THR A 161 0.52 1.62 12.37
N THR A 162 1.74 1.52 12.92
CA THR A 162 2.64 2.67 13.10
C THR A 162 3.55 2.93 11.90
N THR A 163 3.67 1.99 10.97
CA THR A 163 4.49 2.16 9.76
C THR A 163 3.67 2.56 8.53
N MET A 164 2.37 2.29 8.49
CA MET A 164 1.53 2.53 7.31
C MET A 164 0.83 3.90 7.32
N ALA A 165 0.87 4.61 6.19
CA ALA A 165 0.12 5.84 5.95
C ALA A 165 -0.64 5.78 4.62
N TYR A 166 -1.89 6.25 4.58
CA TYR A 166 -2.77 6.14 3.41
C TYR A 166 -3.10 7.50 2.78
N THR A 167 -2.86 7.66 1.48
CA THR A 167 -3.34 8.81 0.70
C THR A 167 -4.53 8.39 -0.15
N ASN A 168 -5.68 9.05 0.02
CA ASN A 168 -6.86 8.85 -0.80
C ASN A 168 -6.95 9.89 -1.93
N HIS A 169 -7.32 9.43 -3.13
CA HIS A 169 -7.44 10.26 -4.34
C HIS A 169 -8.87 10.36 -4.89
N THR A 170 -9.87 9.74 -4.25
CA THR A 170 -11.23 9.65 -4.79
C THR A 170 -12.31 9.93 -3.74
N LEU A 171 -13.33 10.67 -4.16
CA LEU A 171 -14.54 10.92 -3.37
C LEU A 171 -15.72 10.04 -3.81
N LEU A 172 -15.59 9.31 -4.92
CA LEU A 172 -16.66 8.49 -5.48
C LEU A 172 -16.67 7.12 -4.78
N PRO A 173 -17.72 6.78 -3.99
CA PRO A 173 -17.79 5.49 -3.31
C PRO A 173 -17.65 4.30 -4.25
N GLU A 174 -18.18 4.40 -5.48
CA GLU A 174 -18.11 3.39 -6.52
C GLU A 174 -16.69 3.18 -7.09
N ALA A 175 -15.80 4.15 -6.92
CA ALA A 175 -14.40 4.05 -7.34
C ALA A 175 -13.50 3.47 -6.23
N LEU A 176 -14.02 3.28 -5.01
CA LEU A 176 -13.29 2.59 -3.95
C LEU A 176 -13.18 1.11 -4.28
N GLU A 177 -11.96 0.62 -4.33
CA GLU A 177 -11.68 -0.75 -4.72
C GLU A 177 -12.28 -1.76 -3.74
N LYS A 178 -13.01 -2.71 -4.31
CA LYS A 178 -13.60 -3.86 -3.66
C LYS A 178 -13.24 -5.12 -4.42
N TRP A 179 -13.00 -6.19 -3.70
CA TRP A 179 -12.70 -7.49 -4.28
C TRP A 179 -13.60 -8.56 -3.70
N SER A 180 -14.10 -9.48 -4.52
CA SER A 180 -14.88 -10.61 -4.02
C SER A 180 -14.03 -11.41 -3.03
N VAL A 181 -14.65 -11.76 -1.90
CA VAL A 181 -14.08 -12.67 -0.91
C VAL A 181 -13.71 -14.00 -1.56
N SER A 182 -14.49 -14.47 -2.54
CA SER A 182 -14.21 -15.73 -3.26
C SER A 182 -12.91 -15.66 -4.06
N LEU A 183 -12.63 -14.51 -4.69
CA LEU A 183 -11.38 -14.27 -5.41
C LEU A 183 -10.18 -14.25 -4.45
N PHE A 184 -10.32 -13.56 -3.32
CA PHE A 184 -9.32 -13.57 -2.26
C PHE A 184 -9.07 -14.97 -1.70
N ALA A 185 -10.12 -15.73 -1.41
CA ALA A 185 -10.01 -17.08 -0.85
C ALA A 185 -9.27 -18.02 -1.79
N ARG A 186 -9.45 -17.86 -3.10
CA ARG A 186 -8.77 -18.66 -4.12
C ARG A 186 -7.32 -18.26 -4.33
N LEU A 187 -7.03 -16.96 -4.39
CA LEU A 187 -5.69 -16.47 -4.75
C LEU A 187 -4.79 -16.24 -3.55
N LEU A 188 -5.33 -15.68 -2.46
CA LEU A 188 -4.58 -15.18 -1.32
C LEU A 188 -5.24 -15.63 0.00
N PRO A 189 -5.42 -16.95 0.23
CA PRO A 189 -6.20 -17.48 1.36
C PRO A 189 -5.65 -17.02 2.72
N ARG A 190 -4.32 -17.02 2.89
CA ARG A 190 -3.71 -16.59 4.15
C ARG A 190 -3.90 -15.09 4.43
N ILE A 191 -3.80 -14.27 3.37
CA ILE A 191 -4.06 -12.83 3.47
C ILE A 191 -5.53 -12.58 3.86
N LEU A 192 -6.46 -13.35 3.30
CA LEU A 192 -7.87 -13.25 3.67
C LEU A 192 -8.10 -13.61 5.14
N GLU A 193 -7.47 -14.67 5.67
CA GLU A 193 -7.53 -15.00 7.10
C GLU A 193 -7.08 -13.84 7.98
N ILE A 194 -5.98 -13.18 7.62
CA ILE A 194 -5.45 -12.01 8.34
C ILE A 194 -6.42 -10.84 8.25
N ILE A 195 -7.01 -10.57 7.08
CA ILE A 195 -8.02 -9.51 6.92
C ILE A 195 -9.25 -9.78 7.79
N TYR A 196 -9.70 -11.04 7.90
CA TYR A 196 -10.81 -11.39 8.79
C TYR A 196 -10.48 -11.14 10.26
N GLU A 197 -9.27 -11.49 10.70
CA GLU A 197 -8.83 -11.25 12.08
C GLU A 197 -8.68 -9.75 12.38
N ILE A 198 -8.12 -8.97 11.44
CA ILE A 198 -8.11 -7.50 11.53
C ILE A 198 -9.54 -6.98 11.67
N ASN A 199 -10.46 -7.46 10.84
CA ASN A 199 -11.86 -7.03 10.87
C ASN A 199 -12.52 -7.37 12.21
N ALA A 200 -12.34 -8.58 12.73
CA ALA A 200 -12.93 -9.01 14.00
C ALA A 200 -12.48 -8.13 15.17
N ARG A 201 -11.17 -7.87 15.26
CA ARG A 201 -10.59 -6.99 16.30
C ARG A 201 -11.04 -5.54 16.15
N PHE A 202 -11.08 -5.04 14.92
CA PHE A 202 -11.56 -3.69 14.65
C PHE A 202 -13.05 -3.54 15.01
N LEU A 203 -13.90 -4.49 14.66
CA LEU A 203 -15.32 -4.46 15.01
C LEU A 203 -15.55 -4.52 16.52
N ALA A 204 -14.69 -5.22 17.28
CA ALA A 204 -14.72 -5.17 18.74
C ALA A 204 -14.43 -3.76 19.26
N GLN A 205 -13.47 -3.03 18.67
CA GLN A 205 -13.21 -1.63 19.00
C GLN A 205 -14.39 -0.72 18.64
N VAL A 206 -15.01 -0.93 17.48
CA VAL A 206 -16.22 -0.20 17.06
C VAL A 206 -17.37 -0.44 18.05
N ALA A 207 -17.56 -1.67 18.52
CA ALA A 207 -18.58 -2.02 19.50
C ALA A 207 -18.34 -1.33 20.87
N LEU A 208 -17.09 -1.10 21.25
CA LEU A 208 -16.74 -0.34 22.45
C LEU A 208 -16.99 1.17 22.28
N ALA A 209 -16.70 1.72 21.10
CA ALA A 209 -16.91 3.13 20.79
C ALA A 209 -18.40 3.49 20.66
N TRP A 210 -19.20 2.57 20.09
CA TRP A 210 -20.65 2.73 19.95
C TRP A 210 -21.40 1.48 20.43
N PRO A 211 -21.58 1.31 21.75
CA PRO A 211 -22.25 0.14 22.32
C PRO A 211 -23.69 -0.02 21.81
N GLY A 212 -23.99 -1.21 21.26
CA GLY A 212 -25.32 -1.54 20.75
C GLY A 212 -25.63 -1.04 19.34
N ASP A 213 -24.75 -0.26 18.71
CA ASP A 213 -24.94 0.23 17.33
C ASP A 213 -24.43 -0.78 16.31
N VAL A 214 -25.25 -1.80 16.05
CA VAL A 214 -24.95 -2.86 15.06
C VAL A 214 -24.84 -2.28 13.64
N ALA A 215 -25.58 -1.22 13.34
CA ALA A 215 -25.54 -0.57 12.03
C ALA A 215 -24.16 0.08 11.77
N LYS A 216 -23.57 0.74 12.78
CA LYS A 216 -22.19 1.25 12.68
C LYS A 216 -21.16 0.14 12.51
N GLN A 217 -21.29 -0.99 13.19
CA GLN A 217 -20.40 -2.14 13.00
C GLN A 217 -20.46 -2.67 11.57
N GLN A 218 -21.67 -2.87 11.03
CA GLN A 218 -21.85 -3.29 9.64
C GLN A 218 -21.29 -2.25 8.65
N ALA A 219 -21.57 -0.98 8.89
CA ALA A 219 -21.11 0.12 8.05
C ALA A 219 -19.58 0.22 8.02
N LEU A 220 -18.89 -0.01 9.13
CA LEU A 220 -17.43 0.11 9.24
C LEU A 220 -16.64 -1.16 8.91
N SER A 221 -17.27 -2.34 8.91
CA SER A 221 -16.59 -3.62 8.64
C SER A 221 -15.66 -3.57 7.42
N LEU A 222 -14.56 -4.33 7.44
CA LEU A 222 -13.72 -4.49 6.26
C LEU A 222 -14.39 -5.37 5.21
N ILE A 223 -15.36 -6.18 5.64
CA ILE A 223 -16.14 -7.08 4.80
C ILE A 223 -17.51 -6.46 4.57
N GLU A 224 -17.87 -6.28 3.32
CA GLU A 224 -19.23 -5.94 2.91
C GLU A 224 -20.00 -7.24 2.70
N GLU A 225 -21.00 -7.49 3.54
CA GLU A 225 -21.87 -8.65 3.46
C GLU A 225 -22.88 -8.50 2.30
N GLY A 226 -23.31 -9.62 1.71
CA GLY A 226 -24.24 -9.62 0.59
C GLY A 226 -24.31 -10.99 -0.09
N GLN A 227 -24.89 -11.04 -1.29
CA GLN A 227 -24.90 -12.27 -2.10
C GLN A 227 -23.49 -12.70 -2.54
N ASP A 228 -22.63 -11.72 -2.84
CA ASP A 228 -21.20 -11.90 -3.12
C ASP A 228 -20.42 -10.99 -2.17
N PRO A 229 -19.96 -11.49 -1.00
CA PRO A 229 -19.24 -10.69 -0.02
C PRO A 229 -17.98 -10.05 -0.60
N GLN A 230 -17.68 -8.81 -0.22
CA GLN A 230 -16.54 -8.06 -0.75
C GLN A 230 -15.59 -7.59 0.36
N VAL A 231 -14.29 -7.59 0.06
CA VAL A 231 -13.25 -6.94 0.87
C VAL A 231 -13.15 -5.47 0.46
N ARG A 232 -13.30 -4.53 1.42
CA ARG A 232 -13.24 -3.08 1.20
C ARG A 232 -11.82 -2.54 1.41
N MET A 233 -11.07 -2.33 0.33
CA MET A 233 -9.63 -2.05 0.42
C MET A 233 -9.29 -0.70 1.05
N ALA A 234 -10.07 0.34 0.78
CA ALA A 234 -9.91 1.63 1.46
C ALA A 234 -10.09 1.51 2.98
N TYR A 235 -10.94 0.60 3.43
CA TYR A 235 -11.23 0.44 4.86
C TYR A 235 -10.07 -0.31 5.52
N LEU A 236 -9.52 -1.32 4.84
CA LEU A 236 -8.29 -1.99 5.27
C LEU A 236 -7.14 -0.98 5.40
N ALA A 237 -6.97 -0.08 4.41
CA ALA A 237 -5.95 0.96 4.48
C ALA A 237 -6.15 1.92 5.66
N ILE A 238 -7.38 2.40 5.90
CA ILE A 238 -7.68 3.32 7.01
C ILE A 238 -7.45 2.66 8.38
N VAL A 239 -7.93 1.43 8.55
CA VAL A 239 -7.78 0.68 9.81
C VAL A 239 -6.31 0.37 10.07
N GLY A 240 -5.57 -0.03 9.03
CA GLY A 240 -4.16 -0.39 9.10
C GLY A 240 -3.17 0.77 9.13
N SER A 241 -3.60 2.03 9.04
CA SER A 241 -2.69 3.19 8.94
C SER A 241 -2.79 4.13 10.14
N PHE A 242 -1.67 4.77 10.51
CA PHE A 242 -1.63 5.85 11.52
C PHE A 242 -2.03 7.22 10.97
N SER A 243 -1.93 7.42 9.65
CA SER A 243 -2.25 8.68 8.99
C SER A 243 -3.06 8.44 7.72
N VAL A 244 -4.11 9.23 7.52
CA VAL A 244 -4.95 9.23 6.32
C VAL A 244 -5.00 10.66 5.77
N ASN A 245 -4.60 10.87 4.52
CA ASN A 245 -4.64 12.19 3.92
C ASN A 245 -5.40 12.28 2.59
N GLY A 246 -6.09 13.40 2.42
CA GLY A 246 -6.59 13.83 1.12
C GLY A 246 -5.55 14.67 0.37
N VAL A 247 -5.85 14.94 -0.91
CA VAL A 247 -4.92 15.58 -1.87
C VAL A 247 -5.22 17.06 -2.16
N ALA A 248 -6.24 17.61 -1.51
CA ALA A 248 -6.61 19.02 -1.52
C ALA A 248 -7.44 19.34 -0.27
N ALA A 249 -7.46 20.61 0.16
CA ALA A 249 -8.18 21.02 1.37
C ALA A 249 -9.67 20.65 1.30
N LEU A 250 -10.37 21.08 0.23
CA LEU A 250 -11.78 20.74 0.02
C LEU A 250 -12.03 19.23 -0.09
N HIS A 251 -11.14 18.52 -0.78
CA HIS A 251 -11.20 17.06 -0.87
C HIS A 251 -11.15 16.42 0.51
N THR A 252 -10.21 16.85 1.35
CA THR A 252 -10.06 16.34 2.72
C THR A 252 -11.29 16.63 3.59
N GLU A 253 -11.89 17.81 3.48
CA GLU A 253 -13.13 18.12 4.20
C GLU A 253 -14.29 17.23 3.75
N LEU A 254 -14.44 17.00 2.44
CA LEU A 254 -15.47 16.09 1.91
C LEU A 254 -15.27 14.63 2.34
N LEU A 255 -14.02 14.19 2.56
CA LEU A 255 -13.76 12.87 3.16
C LEU A 255 -14.27 12.80 4.61
N LYS A 256 -14.00 13.83 5.41
CA LYS A 256 -14.39 13.88 6.83
C LYS A 256 -15.89 14.07 7.04
N GLU A 257 -16.54 14.85 6.18
CA GLU A 257 -17.99 15.15 6.30
C GLU A 257 -18.86 14.11 5.60
N GLY A 258 -18.31 13.40 4.62
CA GLY A 258 -19.01 12.43 3.78
C GLY A 258 -18.43 11.03 3.87
N LEU A 259 -17.58 10.68 2.89
CA LEU A 259 -17.20 9.30 2.56
C LEU A 259 -16.63 8.50 3.75
N PHE A 260 -15.79 9.14 4.58
CA PHE A 260 -15.12 8.52 5.72
C PHE A 260 -15.54 9.16 7.04
N LYS A 261 -16.73 9.77 7.10
CA LYS A 261 -17.23 10.45 8.29
C LYS A 261 -17.17 9.58 9.54
N THR A 262 -17.65 8.34 9.48
CA THR A 262 -17.68 7.46 10.65
C THR A 262 -16.26 7.05 11.11
N PHE A 263 -15.30 6.92 10.18
CA PHE A 263 -13.90 6.71 10.53
C PHE A 263 -13.29 7.98 11.17
N TYR A 264 -13.65 9.16 10.68
CA TYR A 264 -13.23 10.44 11.27
C TYR A 264 -13.82 10.65 12.67
N GLU A 265 -15.07 10.23 12.91
CA GLU A 265 -15.67 10.22 14.24
C GLU A 265 -14.92 9.29 15.21
N LEU A 266 -14.37 8.17 14.70
CA LEU A 266 -13.59 7.22 15.51
C LEU A 266 -12.17 7.72 15.81
N TRP A 267 -11.50 8.27 14.79
CA TRP A 267 -10.09 8.66 14.83
C TRP A 267 -9.86 10.02 14.17
N PRO A 268 -10.32 11.12 14.79
CA PRO A 268 -10.19 12.45 14.19
C PRO A 268 -8.74 12.85 13.92
N GLU A 269 -7.80 12.38 14.74
CA GLU A 269 -6.36 12.66 14.66
C GLU A 269 -5.67 12.02 13.44
N LYS A 270 -6.22 10.93 12.87
CA LYS A 270 -5.63 10.27 11.69
C LYS A 270 -5.78 11.13 10.43
N PHE A 271 -6.83 11.93 10.31
CA PHE A 271 -7.21 12.61 9.07
C PHE A 271 -6.53 13.96 8.90
N ASN A 272 -5.76 14.11 7.82
CA ASN A 272 -5.06 15.36 7.50
C ASN A 272 -5.10 15.69 5.99
N ASN A 273 -4.57 16.85 5.62
CA ASN A 273 -4.49 17.29 4.22
C ASN A 273 -3.04 17.40 3.76
N LYS A 274 -2.77 16.92 2.54
CA LYS A 274 -1.51 17.16 1.82
C LYS A 274 -1.86 17.56 0.39
N THR A 275 -1.96 18.87 0.14
CA THR A 275 -2.30 19.37 -1.19
C THR A 275 -1.25 18.94 -2.22
N ASN A 276 -1.68 18.33 -3.33
CA ASN A 276 -0.77 17.89 -4.39
C ASN A 276 0.07 19.05 -4.95
N GLY A 277 1.27 18.71 -5.40
CA GLY A 277 2.19 19.65 -6.04
C GLY A 277 2.86 19.03 -7.26
N VAL A 278 3.46 19.89 -8.09
CA VAL A 278 4.27 19.48 -9.23
C VAL A 278 5.69 20.00 -9.07
N THR A 279 6.67 19.22 -9.52
CA THR A 279 8.09 19.59 -9.43
C THR A 279 8.42 20.74 -10.40
N PRO A 280 8.80 21.96 -9.93
CA PRO A 280 9.17 23.06 -10.82
C PRO A 280 10.40 22.76 -11.68
N ARG A 281 11.22 21.77 -11.30
CA ARG A 281 12.41 21.36 -12.07
C ARG A 281 12.01 20.79 -13.43
N ARG A 282 11.00 19.91 -13.49
CA ARG A 282 10.53 19.35 -14.76
C ARG A 282 9.54 20.29 -15.44
N TRP A 283 8.59 20.83 -14.67
CA TRP A 283 7.42 21.54 -15.20
C TRP A 283 7.62 23.05 -15.41
N ILE A 284 8.80 23.58 -15.09
CA ILE A 284 9.20 24.95 -15.45
C ILE A 284 10.62 24.95 -16.01
N ALA A 285 11.61 24.54 -15.21
CA ALA A 285 13.03 24.67 -15.57
C ALA A 285 13.42 23.88 -16.82
N HIS A 286 12.99 22.62 -16.89
CA HIS A 286 13.31 21.74 -18.01
C HIS A 286 12.44 22.01 -19.23
N CYS A 287 11.12 22.13 -19.06
CA CYS A 287 10.21 22.30 -20.19
C CYS A 287 10.22 23.72 -20.80
N ASN A 288 10.59 24.76 -20.02
CA ASN A 288 10.63 26.14 -20.49
C ASN A 288 11.90 26.90 -20.02
N PRO A 289 13.06 26.61 -20.65
CA PRO A 289 14.34 27.25 -20.28
C PRO A 289 14.34 28.77 -20.48
N LYS A 290 13.62 29.29 -21.48
CA LYS A 290 13.53 30.74 -21.75
C LYS A 290 12.79 31.47 -20.64
N LEU A 291 11.65 30.94 -20.20
CA LEU A 291 10.92 31.48 -19.06
C LEU A 291 11.77 31.42 -17.79
N THR A 292 12.48 30.32 -17.58
CA THR A 292 13.39 30.12 -16.45
C THR A 292 14.52 31.14 -16.42
N GLN A 293 15.08 31.49 -17.58
CA GLN A 293 16.08 32.55 -17.70
C GLN A 293 15.47 33.93 -17.39
N LEU A 294 14.25 34.19 -17.86
CA LEU A 294 13.55 35.47 -17.62
C LEU A 294 13.23 35.69 -16.14
N ILE A 295 12.69 34.69 -15.46
CA ILE A 295 12.36 34.78 -14.02
C ILE A 295 13.59 34.64 -13.11
N GLY A 296 14.71 34.17 -13.65
CA GLY A 296 15.93 33.90 -12.91
C GLY A 296 15.93 32.51 -12.27
N VAL A 297 17.02 31.77 -12.44
CA VAL A 297 17.19 30.38 -11.99
C VAL A 297 16.95 30.22 -10.48
N ASN A 298 17.26 31.24 -9.68
CA ASN A 298 17.08 31.22 -8.23
C ASN A 298 15.60 31.36 -7.80
N TYR A 299 14.74 32.02 -8.60
CA TYR A 299 13.32 32.22 -8.27
C TYR A 299 12.46 30.99 -8.56
N VAL A 300 12.87 30.15 -9.51
CA VAL A 300 12.17 28.88 -9.85
C VAL A 300 12.25 27.86 -8.71
N VAL A 301 13.30 27.94 -7.90
CA VAL A 301 13.55 27.02 -6.78
C VAL A 301 12.77 27.45 -5.52
N ILE A 302 12.63 28.76 -5.29
CA ILE A 302 12.14 29.30 -4.01
C ILE A 302 10.62 29.51 -3.99
N THR A 303 9.99 29.84 -5.13
CA THR A 303 8.62 30.37 -5.11
C THR A 303 7.50 29.31 -5.07
N MET A 304 7.81 28.04 -5.33
CA MET A 304 6.80 26.96 -5.28
C MET A 304 6.81 26.10 -4.00
N MET A 305 7.78 26.30 -3.10
CA MET A 305 7.78 25.64 -1.78
C MET A 305 7.11 26.47 -0.67
N LEU A 306 6.85 27.76 -0.89
CA LEU A 306 6.48 28.70 0.18
C LEU A 306 4.99 28.79 0.56
N ASN A 307 4.11 27.89 0.06
CA ASN A 307 2.69 27.90 0.44
C ASN A 307 2.26 26.72 1.34
N PHE A 308 3.20 26.13 2.09
CA PHE A 308 2.91 25.11 3.10
C PHE A 308 3.23 25.59 4.53
N THR A 309 2.67 26.73 4.94
CA THR A 309 2.45 27.01 6.36
C THR A 309 1.12 27.72 6.53
N SER A 310 0.11 27.01 7.03
CA SER A 310 -1.08 27.62 7.59
C SER A 310 -0.69 28.31 8.90
N ASN A 311 -0.64 29.64 8.90
CA ASN A 311 -1.15 30.43 10.01
C ASN A 311 -1.42 31.85 9.51
N GLY A 312 -2.63 32.31 9.80
CA GLY A 312 -3.14 33.59 9.33
C GLY A 312 -2.35 34.78 9.84
N ASN A 313 -2.63 35.90 9.16
CA ASN A 313 -2.29 37.29 9.46
C ASN A 313 -0.96 37.84 8.89
N ARG A 314 -1.17 38.68 7.86
CA ARG A 314 -0.36 39.82 7.39
C ARG A 314 1.07 39.52 6.96
N LEU A 315 1.29 39.51 5.64
CA LEU A 315 2.61 39.71 5.04
C LEU A 315 2.75 41.18 4.63
N SER A 316 3.53 41.95 5.40
CA SER A 316 4.13 43.19 4.90
C SER A 316 5.42 42.83 4.15
N LEU A 317 5.42 43.02 2.83
CA LEU A 317 6.61 42.87 2.00
C LEU A 317 7.49 44.12 2.16
N LYS A 318 8.66 43.99 2.78
CA LYS A 318 9.75 44.96 2.62
C LYS A 318 10.72 44.42 1.57
N ILE A 319 10.72 45.06 0.41
CA ILE A 319 11.69 44.85 -0.66
C ILE A 319 12.88 45.75 -0.35
N ASN A 320 14.08 45.18 -0.19
CA ASN A 320 15.31 45.96 -0.29
C ASN A 320 15.88 45.75 -1.69
N SER A 321 16.08 46.86 -2.39
CA SER A 321 16.91 46.96 -3.59
C SER A 321 18.39 46.84 -3.20
N VAL A 322 19.13 45.92 -3.80
CA VAL A 322 20.25 46.15 -4.74
C VAL A 322 20.47 44.85 -5.51
#